data_AF-A0A961RA03-F1
#
_entry.id   AF-A0A961RA03-F1
#
_cell.length_a   1.000
_cell.length_b   1.000
_cell.length_c   1.000
_cell.angle_alpha   90.00
_cell.angle_beta   90.00
_cell.angle_gamma   90.00
#
_symmetry.space_group_name_H-M   'P 1'
#
loop_
_entity.id
_entity.type
_entity.pdbx_description
1 polymer ?
#
loop_
_entity_poly.entity_id
_entity_poly.type
_entity_poly.pdbx_seq_one_letter_code
_entity_poly.pdbx_strand_id
1 'polypeptide(L)'
;MPGRKPLPTQLKLVKGTARPHRINADEPKPIVATPPPPDHLEAAAAAKFTEMAGLLARHGVMTELDVGALARYVVIWRRWLEAEVEVKRRGPVVKTVGGNIIQNPFLAVANKCLAQ
;
A
#
# COMPACT_ATOMS: atom_id res chain seq x y z
N MET A 1 0.17 -27.79 -26.75
CA MET A 1 0.36 -27.44 -25.32
C MET A 1 1.19 -26.16 -25.25
N PRO A 2 0.76 -25.11 -24.54
CA PRO A 2 1.59 -23.92 -24.38
C PRO A 2 2.87 -24.26 -23.61
N GLY A 3 4.01 -23.81 -24.11
CA GLY A 3 5.30 -24.01 -23.45
C GLY A 3 5.37 -23.31 -22.08
N ARG A 4 6.33 -23.71 -21.26
CA ARG A 4 6.59 -23.08 -19.95
C ARG A 4 6.84 -21.57 -20.13
N LYS A 5 6.21 -20.75 -19.28
CA LYS A 5 6.42 -19.30 -19.27
C LYS A 5 7.91 -18.97 -19.14
N PRO A 6 8.45 -18.04 -19.95
CA PRO A 6 9.86 -17.68 -19.90
C PRO A 6 10.21 -17.11 -18.53
N LEU A 7 11.37 -17.49 -18.01
CA LEU A 7 11.90 -16.93 -16.76
C LEU A 7 12.37 -15.49 -17.00
N PRO A 8 12.11 -14.54 -16.07
CA PRO A 8 12.65 -13.18 -16.14
C PRO A 8 14.17 -13.15 -16.34
N THR A 9 14.67 -12.13 -17.03
CA THR A 9 16.08 -12.02 -17.41
C THR A 9 17.02 -11.98 -16.20
N GLN A 10 16.67 -11.25 -15.13
CA GLN A 10 17.48 -11.25 -13.91
C GLN A 10 17.65 -12.64 -13.29
N LEU A 11 16.60 -13.46 -13.27
CA LEU A 11 16.68 -14.82 -12.75
C LEU A 11 17.51 -15.75 -13.65
N LYS A 12 17.53 -15.51 -14.97
CA LYS A 12 18.42 -16.25 -15.89
C LYS A 12 19.89 -15.89 -15.67
N LEU A 13 20.19 -14.62 -15.42
CA LEU A 13 21.54 -14.13 -15.10
C LEU A 13 22.06 -14.76 -13.81
N VAL A 14 21.27 -14.69 -12.72
CA VAL A 14 21.63 -15.29 -11.42
C VAL A 14 21.89 -16.80 -11.53
N LYS A 15 21.11 -17.50 -12.37
CA LYS A 15 21.27 -18.94 -12.59
C LYS A 15 22.36 -19.32 -13.61
N GLY A 16 23.03 -18.35 -14.24
CA GLY A 16 24.01 -18.63 -15.31
C GLY A 16 23.40 -19.25 -16.58
N THR A 17 22.09 -19.12 -16.79
CA THR A 17 21.38 -19.70 -17.95
C THR A 17 20.99 -18.67 -19.00
N ALA A 18 21.39 -17.41 -18.80
CA ALA A 18 21.18 -16.33 -19.75
C ALA A 18 21.94 -16.60 -21.06
N ARG A 19 21.21 -16.65 -22.17
CA ARG A 19 21.77 -16.74 -23.53
C ARG A 19 21.12 -15.64 -24.37
N PRO A 20 21.83 -15.00 -25.32
CA PRO A 20 21.29 -13.88 -26.09
C PRO A 20 19.92 -14.16 -26.73
N HIS A 21 19.74 -15.33 -27.36
CA HIS A 21 18.48 -15.76 -27.98
C HIS A 21 17.36 -16.16 -27.00
N ARG A 22 17.63 -16.16 -25.69
CA ARG A 22 16.66 -16.52 -24.63
C ARG A 22 16.27 -15.33 -23.76
N ILE A 23 16.82 -14.14 -24.02
CA ILE A 23 16.48 -12.91 -23.29
C ILE A 23 15.29 -12.27 -23.99
N ASN A 24 14.29 -11.86 -23.22
CA ASN A 24 13.19 -11.06 -23.75
C ASN A 24 13.61 -9.57 -23.65
N ALA A 25 13.84 -8.94 -24.80
CA ALA A 25 14.22 -7.52 -24.86
C ALA A 25 13.09 -6.60 -24.42
N ASP A 26 11.84 -7.06 -24.56
CA ASP A 26 10.62 -6.33 -24.24
C ASP A 26 10.14 -6.60 -22.80
N GLU A 27 11.03 -7.04 -21.90
CA GLU A 27 10.70 -7.14 -20.48
C GLU A 27 10.43 -5.74 -19.90
N PRO A 28 9.32 -5.56 -19.15
CA PRO A 28 9.02 -4.28 -18.53
C PRO A 28 10.10 -3.92 -17.50
N LYS A 29 10.53 -2.66 -17.52
CA LYS A 29 11.53 -2.10 -16.60
C LYS A 29 10.92 -0.86 -15.95
N PRO A 30 10.13 -1.03 -14.86
CA PRO A 30 9.57 0.09 -14.12
C PRO A 30 10.67 1.04 -13.66
N ILE A 31 10.38 2.34 -13.68
CA ILE A 31 11.30 3.40 -13.30
C ILE A 31 11.11 3.68 -11.82
N VAL A 32 12.20 3.58 -11.04
CA VAL A 32 12.17 4.02 -9.64
C VAL A 32 11.85 5.52 -9.61
N ALA A 33 10.75 5.89 -8.95
CA ALA A 33 10.23 7.24 -8.99
C ALA A 33 9.58 7.63 -7.66
N THR A 34 9.53 8.93 -7.39
CA THR A 34 8.72 9.53 -6.32
C THR A 34 7.72 10.50 -6.93
N PRO A 35 6.61 10.02 -7.51
CA PRO A 35 5.57 10.89 -8.04
C PRO A 35 4.99 11.78 -6.92
N PRO A 36 4.43 12.95 -7.25
CA PRO A 36 3.75 13.77 -6.26
C PRO A 36 2.53 13.04 -5.67
N PRO A 37 2.14 13.34 -4.42
CA PRO A 37 0.90 12.83 -3.85
C PRO A 37 -0.30 13.25 -4.73
N PRO A 38 -1.28 12.36 -4.96
CA PRO A 38 -2.50 12.72 -5.68
C PRO A 38 -3.29 13.85 -5.02
N ASP A 39 -3.92 14.71 -5.84
CA ASP A 39 -4.62 15.91 -5.39
C ASP A 39 -5.82 15.65 -4.45
N HIS A 40 -6.39 14.44 -4.49
CA HIS A 40 -7.50 14.06 -3.63
C HIS A 40 -7.08 13.69 -2.20
N LEU A 41 -5.79 13.61 -1.91
CA LEU A 41 -5.30 13.30 -0.57
C LEU A 41 -5.39 14.53 0.34
N GLU A 42 -5.96 14.32 1.52
CA GLU A 42 -5.90 15.31 2.60
C GLU A 42 -4.45 15.58 3.01
N ALA A 43 -4.18 16.77 3.57
CA ALA A 43 -2.82 17.24 3.87
C ALA A 43 -1.98 16.24 4.69
N ALA A 44 -2.57 15.61 5.72
CA ALA A 44 -1.88 14.61 6.54
C ALA A 44 -1.55 13.32 5.76
N ALA A 45 -2.45 12.88 4.89
CA ALA A 45 -2.22 11.71 4.04
C ALA A 45 -1.20 11.99 2.93
N ALA A 46 -1.23 13.18 2.34
CA ALA A 46 -0.26 13.64 1.34
C ALA A 46 1.17 13.74 1.92
N ALA A 47 1.29 14.26 3.15
CA ALA A 47 2.58 14.29 3.86
C ALA A 47 3.12 12.88 4.10
N LYS A 48 2.27 11.95 4.58
CA LYS A 48 2.67 10.55 4.77
C LYS A 48 3.02 9.85 3.46
N PHE A 49 2.29 10.15 2.39
CA PHE A 49 2.59 9.63 1.05
C PHE A 49 3.99 10.02 0.63
N THR A 50 4.33 11.31 0.78
CA THR A 50 5.63 11.85 0.37
C THR A 50 6.77 11.22 1.18
N GLU A 51 6.58 11.08 2.50
CA GLU A 51 7.52 10.40 3.39
C GLU A 51 7.77 8.94 2.95
N MET A 52 6.70 8.18 2.74
CA MET A 52 6.79 6.77 2.39
C MET A 52 7.33 6.55 0.97
N ALA A 53 6.91 7.36 -0.01
CA ALA A 53 7.44 7.31 -1.36
C ALA A 53 8.95 7.54 -1.37
N GLY A 54 9.43 8.53 -0.61
CA GLY A 54 10.86 8.81 -0.47
C GLY A 54 11.64 7.68 0.22
N LEU A 55 11.07 7.01 1.22
CA LEU A 55 11.68 5.81 1.83
C LEU A 55 11.75 4.65 0.84
N LEU A 56 10.65 4.33 0.17
CA LEU A 56 10.55 3.21 -0.76
C LEU A 56 11.44 3.41 -2.01
N ALA A 57 11.50 4.63 -2.53
CA ALA A 57 12.37 4.97 -3.67
C ALA A 57 13.85 4.87 -3.32
N ARG A 58 14.26 5.28 -2.11
CA ARG A 58 15.65 5.10 -1.62
C ARG A 58 16.09 3.64 -1.61
N HIS A 59 15.16 2.70 -1.47
CA HIS A 59 15.42 1.26 -1.52
C HIS A 59 15.12 0.62 -2.89
N GLY A 60 14.76 1.41 -3.90
CA GLY A 60 14.49 0.94 -5.26
C GLY A 60 13.19 0.14 -5.41
N VAL A 61 12.27 0.24 -4.45
CA VAL A 61 10.99 -0.50 -4.45
C VAL A 61 9.76 0.37 -4.71
N MET A 62 9.94 1.70 -4.83
CA MET A 62 8.89 2.60 -5.33
C MET A 62 9.11 2.84 -6.82
N THR A 63 8.09 2.60 -7.62
CA THR A 63 8.07 2.85 -9.06
C THR A 63 6.92 3.80 -9.42
N GLU A 64 6.89 4.27 -10.67
CA GLU A 64 5.79 5.05 -11.22
C GLU A 64 4.43 4.32 -11.16
N LEU A 65 4.45 2.99 -11.06
CA LEU A 65 3.25 2.15 -11.00
C LEU A 65 2.60 2.11 -9.60
N ASP A 66 3.34 2.47 -8.55
CA ASP A 66 2.94 2.22 -7.16
C ASP A 66 2.07 3.35 -6.56
N VAL A 67 1.86 4.45 -7.28
CA VAL A 67 1.14 5.64 -6.80
C VAL A 67 -0.24 5.29 -6.23
N GLY A 68 -1.03 4.50 -6.96
CA GLY A 68 -2.37 4.13 -6.54
C GLY A 68 -2.38 3.26 -5.28
N ALA A 69 -1.44 2.32 -5.18
CA ALA A 69 -1.31 1.44 -4.02
C ALA A 69 -0.90 2.24 -2.78
N LEU A 70 0.09 3.14 -2.91
CA LEU A 70 0.55 3.97 -1.81
C LEU A 70 -0.51 5.00 -1.38
N ALA A 71 -1.24 5.59 -2.33
CA ALA A 71 -2.35 6.50 -2.04
C ALA A 71 -3.44 5.79 -1.22
N ARG A 72 -3.81 4.57 -1.61
CA ARG A 72 -4.77 3.76 -0.84
C ARG A 72 -4.25 3.47 0.57
N TYR A 73 -2.98 3.08 0.71
CA TYR A 73 -2.36 2.84 2.02
C TYR A 73 -2.48 4.05 2.94
N VAL A 74 -2.12 5.26 2.48
CA VAL A 74 -2.15 6.44 3.35
C VAL A 74 -3.57 6.87 3.73
N VAL A 75 -4.56 6.65 2.86
CA VAL A 75 -5.98 6.87 3.18
C VAL A 75 -6.44 5.91 4.28
N ILE A 76 -6.08 4.62 4.18
CA ILE A 76 -6.41 3.61 5.20
C ILE A 76 -5.73 3.97 6.53
N TRP A 77 -4.44 4.32 6.48
CA TRP A 77 -3.67 4.75 7.65
C TRP A 77 -4.32 5.94 8.35
N ARG A 78 -4.72 6.96 7.60
CA ARG A 78 -5.36 8.15 8.17
C ARG A 78 -6.69 7.81 8.85
N ARG A 79 -7.54 7.05 8.15
CA ARG A 79 -8.83 6.59 8.68
C ARG A 79 -8.68 5.72 9.93
N TRP A 80 -7.66 4.86 9.96
CA TRP A 80 -7.35 4.03 11.12
C TRP A 80 -6.97 4.90 12.33
N LEU A 81 -6.07 5.87 12.15
CA LEU A 81 -5.70 6.78 13.25
C LEU A 81 -6.90 7.55 13.83
N GLU A 82 -7.80 8.05 12.98
CA GLU A 82 -9.01 8.74 13.43
C GLU A 82 -9.94 7.82 14.22
N ALA A 83 -10.11 6.59 13.75
CA ALA A 83 -10.90 5.58 14.44
C ALA A 83 -10.30 5.23 15.81
N GLU A 84 -8.98 5.03 15.89
CA GLU A 84 -8.26 4.73 17.15
C GLU A 84 -8.41 5.86 18.18
N VAL A 85 -8.39 7.13 17.74
CA VAL A 85 -8.64 8.27 18.63
C VAL A 85 -10.03 8.18 19.26
N GLU A 86 -11.07 7.87 18.48
CA GLU A 86 -12.44 7.73 18.99
C GLU A 86 -12.63 6.49 19.86
N VAL A 87 -11.94 5.39 19.57
CA VAL A 87 -11.90 4.21 20.45
C VAL A 87 -11.24 4.53 21.77
N LYS A 88 -10.09 5.22 21.77
CA LYS A 88 -9.41 5.64 23.00
C LYS A 88 -10.27 6.58 23.84
N ARG A 89 -11.01 7.48 23.18
CA ARG A 89 -11.87 8.47 23.86
C ARG A 89 -13.13 7.86 24.47
N ARG A 90 -13.79 6.95 23.77
CA ARG A 90 -15.11 6.40 24.18
C ARG A 90 -15.01 5.02 24.85
N GLY A 91 -13.88 4.35 24.73
CA GLY A 91 -13.69 2.95 25.10
C GLY A 91 -14.10 1.97 23.99
N PRO A 92 -13.85 0.67 24.20
CA PRO A 92 -14.12 -0.39 23.22
C PRO A 92 -15.63 -0.70 23.05
N VAL A 93 -16.46 -0.27 24.01
CA VAL A 93 -17.91 -0.41 23.99
C VAL A 93 -18.57 0.93 24.34
N VAL A 94 -19.77 1.16 23.83
CA VAL A 94 -20.56 2.37 24.08
C VAL A 94 -21.99 2.00 24.51
N LYS A 95 -22.60 2.84 25.35
CA LYS A 95 -24.02 2.73 25.70
C LYS A 95 -24.87 3.48 24.69
N THR A 96 -25.89 2.81 24.16
CA THR A 96 -26.91 3.42 23.29
C THR A 96 -27.93 4.21 24.10
N VAL A 97 -28.74 5.03 23.43
CA VAL A 97 -29.86 5.76 24.06
C VAL A 97 -30.86 4.81 24.73
N GLY A 98 -31.06 3.61 24.18
CA GLY A 98 -31.92 2.57 24.76
C GLY A 98 -31.27 1.77 25.90
N GLY A 99 -30.08 2.15 26.38
CA GLY A 99 -29.39 1.50 27.49
C GLY A 99 -28.56 0.27 27.13
N ASN A 100 -28.67 -0.26 25.91
CA ASN A 100 -27.88 -1.40 25.45
C ASN A 100 -26.39 -1.05 25.32
N ILE A 101 -25.51 -1.97 25.70
CA ILE A 101 -24.06 -1.89 25.48
C ILE A 101 -23.75 -2.53 24.13
N ILE A 102 -23.13 -1.76 23.23
CA ILE A 102 -22.71 -2.23 21.91
C ILE A 102 -21.21 -2.00 21.71
N GLN A 103 -20.61 -2.70 20.75
CA GLN A 103 -19.25 -2.41 20.31
C GLN A 103 -19.17 -0.97 19.81
N ASN A 104 -18.07 -0.27 20.14
CA ASN A 104 -17.81 1.04 19.58
C ASN A 104 -17.73 0.96 18.04
N PRO A 105 -18.57 1.70 17.28
CA PRO A 105 -18.55 1.66 15.82
C PRO A 105 -17.17 2.00 15.22
N PHE A 106 -16.38 2.85 15.88
CA PHE A 106 -15.03 3.19 15.44
C PHE A 106 -14.06 2.01 15.61
N LEU A 107 -14.29 1.12 16.56
CA LEU A 107 -13.50 -0.11 16.66
C LEU A 107 -13.73 -1.01 15.45
N ALA A 108 -14.95 -1.08 14.93
CA ALA A 108 -15.24 -1.81 13.69
C ALA A 108 -14.57 -1.16 12.48
N VAL A 109 -14.49 0.18 12.41
CA VAL A 109 -13.77 0.90 11.36
C VAL A 109 -12.26 0.60 11.42
N ALA A 110 -11.66 0.66 12.61
CA ALA A 110 -10.24 0.37 12.80
C ALA A 110 -9.91 -1.06 12.36
N ASN A 111 -10.69 -2.05 12.81
CA ASN A 111 -10.51 -3.44 12.41
C ASN A 111 -10.64 -3.66 10.90
N LYS A 112 -11.60 -2.98 10.25
CA LYS A 112 -11.75 -3.04 8.78
C LYS A 112 -10.57 -2.44 8.04
N CYS A 113 -9.91 -1.42 8.60
CA CYS A 113 -8.70 -0.85 7.99
C CYS A 113 -7.53 -1.84 8.02
N LEU A 114 -7.40 -2.63 9.09
CA LEU A 114 -6.35 -3.64 9.23
C LEU A 114 -6.54 -4.87 8.31
N ALA A 115 -7.75 -5.08 7.79
CA ALA A 115 -8.09 -6.23 6.94
C ALA A 115 -7.96 -5.97 5.43
N GLN A 116 -7.55 -4.76 5.02
CA GLN A 116 -7.38 -4.37 3.61
C GLN A 116 -5.97 -4.66 3.10
#